data_AF-A0A932YF43-F1
#
_entry.id   AF-A0A932YF43-F1
#
_cell.length_a   1.000
_cell.length_b   1.000
_cell.length_c   1.000
_cell.angle_alpha   90.00
_cell.angle_beta   90.00
_cell.angle_gamma   90.00
#
_symmetry.space_group_name_H-M   'P 1'
#
loop_
_entity.id
_entity.type
_entity.pdbx_description
1 polymer ?
#
loop_
_entity_poly.entity_id
_entity_poly.type
_entity_poly.pdbx_seq_one_letter_code
_entity_poly.pdbx_strand_id
1 'polypeptide(L)'
;PSVYIEGTNPNVIKIKKSGITWNDFFNTLPFSLTHECLTTGTKETFCSNTTKTLRFYLNGVRKTTVLEEVIQSGDQLLVSYGNEGDDVISRQLRSITEPTL
;
A
#
# COMPACT_ATOMS: atom_id res chain seq x y z
N PRO A 1 -3.16 18.82 -3.52
CA PRO A 1 -2.31 17.65 -3.19
C PRO A 1 -1.40 17.25 -4.36
N SER A 2 -0.12 17.00 -4.10
CA SER A 2 0.85 16.51 -5.10
C SER A 2 0.62 15.04 -5.48
N VAL A 3 -0.08 14.30 -4.62
CA VAL A 3 -0.53 12.93 -4.80
C VAL A 3 -1.87 12.75 -4.10
N TYR A 4 -2.80 12.00 -4.68
CA TYR A 4 -4.14 11.77 -4.12
C TYR A 4 -4.83 10.57 -4.76
N ILE A 5 -5.83 10.03 -4.08
CA ILE A 5 -6.72 8.98 -4.60
C ILE A 5 -7.69 9.59 -5.63
N GLU A 6 -7.84 8.95 -6.79
CA GLU A 6 -8.81 9.35 -7.81
C GLU A 6 -10.24 9.19 -7.30
N GLY A 7 -11.05 10.25 -7.37
CA GLY A 7 -12.40 10.25 -6.80
C GLY A 7 -13.37 9.27 -7.45
N THR A 8 -13.16 8.93 -8.73
CA THR A 8 -14.00 7.97 -9.47
C THR A 8 -13.52 6.52 -9.32
N ASN A 9 -12.27 6.29 -8.90
CA ASN A 9 -11.72 4.96 -8.67
C ASN A 9 -10.73 4.98 -7.50
N PRO A 10 -11.13 4.48 -6.31
CA PRO A 10 -10.28 4.55 -5.12
C PRO A 10 -9.02 3.67 -5.18
N ASN A 11 -8.91 2.79 -6.18
CA ASN A 11 -7.72 1.97 -6.42
C ASN A 11 -6.65 2.71 -7.25
N VAL A 12 -6.94 3.90 -7.76
CA VAL A 12 -6.02 4.68 -8.60
C VAL A 12 -5.48 5.86 -7.82
N ILE A 13 -4.16 6.01 -7.84
CA ILE A 13 -3.46 7.17 -7.27
C ILE A 13 -3.03 8.08 -8.43
N LYS A 14 -3.35 9.37 -8.33
CA LYS A 14 -2.88 10.40 -9.28
C LYS A 14 -1.69 11.14 -8.68
N ILE A 15 -0.61 11.22 -9.45
CA ILE A 15 0.63 11.90 -9.08
C ILE A 15 0.79 13.14 -9.96
N LYS A 16 0.99 14.30 -9.34
CA LYS A 16 1.19 15.60 -10.01
C LYS A 16 2.64 16.10 -9.95
N LYS A 17 3.46 15.51 -9.08
CA LYS A 17 4.87 15.89 -8.86
C LYS A 17 5.74 14.65 -8.98
N SER A 18 6.89 14.76 -9.66
CA SER A 18 7.88 13.67 -9.71
C SER A 18 8.54 13.43 -8.36
N GLY A 19 9.06 12.22 -8.16
CA GLY A 19 9.81 11.86 -6.95
C GLY A 19 8.96 11.61 -5.70
N ILE A 20 7.63 11.45 -5.85
CA ILE A 20 6.74 11.09 -4.75
C ILE A 20 6.94 9.63 -4.38
N THR A 21 7.21 9.36 -3.11
CA THR A 21 7.33 8.01 -2.56
C THR A 21 5.98 7.45 -2.09
N TRP A 22 5.92 6.14 -1.83
CA TRP A 22 4.76 5.54 -1.19
C TRP A 22 4.49 6.13 0.21
N ASN A 23 5.55 6.43 0.99
CA ASN A 23 5.41 7.12 2.27
C ASN A 23 4.77 8.50 2.12
N ASP A 24 5.21 9.29 1.13
CA ASP A 24 4.62 10.61 0.86
C ASP A 24 3.12 10.50 0.57
N PHE A 25 2.70 9.48 -0.18
CA PHE A 25 1.28 9.23 -0.46
C PHE A 25 0.50 8.91 0.82
N PHE A 26 0.95 7.96 1.63
CA PHE A 26 0.22 7.58 2.85
C PHE A 26 0.14 8.73 3.86
N ASN A 27 1.16 9.58 3.93
CA ASN A 27 1.14 10.79 4.77
C ASN A 27 0.07 11.82 4.34
N THR A 28 -0.54 11.67 3.15
CA THR A 28 -1.69 12.50 2.74
C THR A 28 -3.03 12.01 3.28
N LEU A 29 -3.09 10.77 3.76
CA LEU A 29 -4.30 10.12 4.23
C LEU A 29 -4.38 10.19 5.76
N PRO A 30 -5.56 9.98 6.37
CA PRO A 30 -5.67 9.85 7.83
C PRO A 30 -5.10 8.51 8.36
N PHE A 31 -4.26 7.82 7.59
CA PHE A 31 -3.59 6.57 7.96
C PHE A 31 -2.09 6.83 8.03
N SER A 32 -1.35 6.03 8.78
CA SER A 32 0.10 6.00 8.69
C SER A 32 0.61 4.56 8.61
N LEU A 33 1.73 4.41 7.92
CA LEU A 33 2.42 3.13 7.78
C LEU A 33 3.87 3.30 8.22
N THR A 34 4.35 2.31 8.95
CA THR A 34 5.78 2.01 9.08
C THR A 34 6.03 0.64 8.47
N HIS A 35 7.28 0.20 8.45
CA HIS A 35 7.65 -1.15 8.01
C HIS A 35 6.98 -2.26 8.84
N GLU A 36 6.53 -1.94 10.05
CA GLU A 36 5.96 -2.94 10.96
C GLU A 36 4.51 -2.65 11.36
N CYS A 37 4.04 -1.41 11.29
CA CYS A 37 2.75 -1.00 11.84
C CYS A 37 1.89 -0.23 10.83
N LEU A 38 0.60 -0.55 10.81
CA LEU A 38 -0.46 0.26 10.20
C LEU A 38 -1.25 0.96 11.30
N THR A 39 -1.39 2.29 11.23
CA THR A 39 -2.33 3.05 12.07
C THR A 39 -3.46 3.58 11.21
N THR A 40 -4.71 3.32 11.62
CA THR A 40 -5.91 3.70 10.88
C THR A 40 -6.39 5.12 11.19
N GLY A 41 -7.31 5.65 10.38
CA GLY A 41 -7.99 6.92 10.66
C GLY A 41 -8.77 6.94 11.97
N THR A 42 -9.16 5.77 12.49
CA THR A 42 -9.77 5.60 13.82
C THR A 42 -8.73 5.50 14.95
N LYS A 43 -7.43 5.64 14.63
CA LYS A 43 -6.27 5.51 15.52
C LYS A 43 -6.01 4.09 16.04
N GLU A 44 -6.64 3.08 15.45
CA GLU A 44 -6.30 1.68 15.73
C GLU A 44 -4.95 1.35 15.11
N THR A 45 -4.11 0.63 15.84
CA THR A 45 -2.76 0.29 15.38
C THR A 45 -2.56 -1.21 15.30
N PHE A 46 -2.06 -1.67 14.16
CA PHE A 46 -1.85 -3.06 13.80
C PHE A 46 -0.36 -3.26 13.50
N CYS A 47 0.39 -3.72 14.50
CA CYS A 47 1.83 -3.97 14.38
C CYS A 47 2.14 -5.46 14.19
N SER A 48 3.16 -5.73 13.38
CA SER A 48 3.73 -7.06 13.20
C SER A 48 4.17 -7.64 14.55
N ASN A 49 3.91 -8.92 14.74
CA ASN A 49 4.28 -9.69 15.92
C ASN A 49 4.48 -11.17 15.54
N THR A 50 4.56 -12.05 16.53
CA THR A 50 4.80 -13.49 16.33
C THR A 50 3.69 -14.22 15.58
N THR A 51 2.47 -13.67 15.54
CA THR A 51 1.29 -14.30 14.93
C THR A 51 0.77 -13.58 13.71
N LYS A 52 0.96 -12.26 13.61
CA LYS A 52 0.47 -11.43 12.50
C LYS A 52 1.60 -10.59 11.94
N THR A 53 1.63 -10.42 10.62
CA THR A 53 2.69 -9.66 9.94
C THR A 53 2.06 -8.65 9.00
N LEU A 54 2.56 -7.42 9.03
CA LEU A 54 2.34 -6.43 8.00
C LEU A 54 3.31 -6.72 6.85
N ARG A 55 2.77 -6.90 5.64
CA ARG A 55 3.51 -7.29 4.45
C ARG A 55 3.18 -6.34 3.32
N PHE A 56 4.20 -6.01 2.55
CA PHE A 56 4.11 -5.15 1.38
C PHE A 56 4.54 -5.94 0.15
N TYR A 57 3.78 -5.79 -0.94
CA TYR A 57 4.13 -6.34 -2.24
C TYR A 57 4.03 -5.24 -3.28
N LEU A 58 5.16 -4.92 -3.92
CA LEU A 58 5.23 -4.00 -5.04
C LEU A 58 5.28 -4.84 -6.32
N ASN A 59 4.30 -4.66 -7.20
CA ASN A 59 4.19 -5.41 -8.46
C ASN A 59 4.28 -6.94 -8.23
N GLY A 60 3.63 -7.42 -7.17
CA GLY A 60 3.60 -8.83 -6.76
C GLY A 60 4.83 -9.33 -6.00
N VAL A 61 5.89 -8.53 -5.87
CA VAL A 61 7.13 -8.93 -5.19
C VAL A 61 7.15 -8.37 -3.77
N ARG A 62 7.38 -9.26 -2.79
CA ARG A 62 7.49 -8.86 -1.38
C ARG A 62 8.67 -7.91 -1.19
N LYS A 63 8.44 -6.73 -0.62
CA LYS A 63 9.47 -5.71 -0.46
C LYS A 63 9.32 -4.98 0.87
N THR A 64 10.32 -5.07 1.74
CA THR A 64 10.26 -4.45 3.07
C THR A 64 10.55 -2.96 3.06
N THR A 65 11.20 -2.43 2.03
CA THR A 65 11.56 -0.99 1.91
C THR A 65 10.65 -0.25 0.94
N VAL A 66 9.38 -0.65 0.85
CA VAL A 66 8.49 -0.10 -0.20
C VAL A 66 8.15 1.37 0.06
N LEU A 67 8.15 1.81 1.32
CA LEU A 67 7.77 3.15 1.72
C LEU A 67 8.73 4.21 1.16
N GLU A 68 10.00 3.85 0.98
CA GLU A 68 11.04 4.70 0.41
C GLU A 68 11.06 4.73 -1.13
N GLU A 69 10.32 3.83 -1.80
CA GLU A 69 10.33 3.73 -3.26
C GLU A 69 9.50 4.84 -3.91
N VAL A 70 10.06 5.44 -4.97
CA VAL A 70 9.35 6.43 -5.79
C VAL A 70 8.29 5.72 -6.63
N ILE A 71 7.05 6.17 -6.53
CA ILE A 71 5.92 5.59 -7.27
C ILE A 71 6.12 5.81 -8.78
N GLN A 72 6.07 4.72 -9.55
CA GLN A 72 6.09 4.75 -11.01
C GLN A 72 4.69 4.54 -11.59
N SER A 73 4.52 4.95 -12.84
CA SER A 73 3.27 4.70 -13.56
C SER A 73 3.04 3.21 -13.73
N GLY A 74 1.86 2.73 -13.34
CA GLY A 74 1.47 1.32 -13.40
C GLY A 74 1.89 0.49 -12.19
N ASP A 75 2.60 1.08 -11.21
CA ASP A 75 2.92 0.35 -9.99
C ASP A 75 1.66 -0.06 -9.21
N GLN A 76 1.71 -1.28 -8.69
CA GLN A 76 0.68 -1.86 -7.84
C GLN A 76 1.25 -2.15 -6.46
N LEU A 77 0.66 -1.58 -5.42
CA LEU A 77 1.02 -1.86 -4.03
C LEU A 77 -0.07 -2.63 -3.32
N LEU A 78 0.27 -3.82 -2.82
CA LEU A 78 -0.52 -4.53 -1.81
C LEU A 78 0.05 -4.24 -0.42
N VAL A 79 -0.81 -3.78 0.49
CA VAL A 79 -0.54 -3.75 1.95
C VAL A 79 -1.46 -4.76 2.61
N SER A 80 -0.90 -5.81 3.20
CA SER A 80 -1.66 -6.87 3.89
C SER A 80 -1.21 -7.00 5.34
N TYR A 81 -2.15 -7.13 6.27
CA TYR A 81 -1.88 -7.39 7.68
C TYR A 81 -2.63 -8.62 8.16
N GLY A 82 -1.90 -9.63 8.63
CA GLY A 82 -2.51 -10.84 9.20
C GLY A 82 -1.57 -12.02 9.31
N ASN A 83 -2.12 -13.19 9.57
CA ASN A 83 -1.44 -14.49 9.60
C ASN A 83 -1.62 -15.26 8.27
N GLU A 84 -1.87 -14.54 7.19
CA GLU A 84 -2.26 -15.07 5.90
C GLU A 84 -1.20 -16.02 5.32
N GLY A 85 -1.65 -17.13 4.74
CA GLY A 85 -0.82 -18.01 3.93
C GLY A 85 -0.67 -17.50 2.49
N ASP A 86 0.22 -18.13 1.74
CA ASP A 86 0.54 -17.74 0.36
C ASP A 86 -0.68 -17.79 -0.58
N ASP A 87 -1.66 -18.65 -0.30
CA ASP A 87 -2.90 -18.76 -1.08
C ASP A 87 -3.78 -17.51 -0.93
N VAL A 88 -3.87 -16.95 0.28
CA VAL A 88 -4.63 -15.73 0.55
C VAL A 88 -3.95 -14.53 -0.11
N ILE A 89 -2.63 -14.41 0.04
CA ILE A 89 -1.84 -13.35 -0.60
C ILE A 89 -1.98 -13.41 -2.12
N SER A 90 -1.92 -14.61 -2.71
CA SER A 90 -2.11 -14.80 -4.15
C SER A 90 -3.48 -14.33 -4.63
N ARG A 91 -4.55 -14.55 -3.84
CA ARG A 91 -5.89 -14.04 -4.17
C ARG A 91 -5.96 -12.51 -4.06
N GLN A 92 -5.35 -11.92 -3.04
CA GLN A 92 -5.29 -10.46 -2.89
C GLN A 92 -4.54 -9.80 -4.05
N LEU A 93 -3.37 -10.33 -4.44
CA LEU A 93 -2.62 -9.83 -5.59
C LEU A 93 -3.45 -9.86 -6.88
N ARG A 94 -4.21 -10.92 -7.13
CA ARG A 94 -5.11 -11.03 -8.29
C ARG A 94 -6.30 -10.06 -8.25
N SER A 95 -6.66 -9.57 -7.06
CA SER A 95 -7.76 -8.60 -6.89
C SER A 95 -7.34 -7.16 -7.22
N ILE A 96 -6.03 -6.89 -7.33
CA ILE A 96 -5.50 -5.61 -7.81
C ILE A 96 -5.67 -5.60 -9.33
N THR A 97 -6.88 -5.29 -9.79
CA THR A 97 -7.16 -5.14 -11.21
C THR A 97 -6.41 -3.93 -11.75
N GLU A 98 -5.83 -4.04 -12.95
CA GLU A 98 -5.38 -2.85 -13.66
C GLU A 98 -6.54 -1.85 -13.77
N PRO A 99 -6.29 -0.54 -13.58
CA PRO A 99 -7.28 0.45 -13.90
C PRO A 99 -7.65 0.27 -15.38
N THR A 100 -8.87 -0.13 -15.67
CA THR A 100 -9.37 -0.15 -17.05
C THR A 100 -9.19 1.26 -17.61
N LEU A 101 -8.32 1.39 -18.62
CA LEU A 101 -8.06 2.62 -19.36
C LEU A 101 -9.33 3.19 -20.00
#